data_AF-A0A1H6D2G7-F1
#
_entry.id   AF-A0A1H6D2G7-F1
#
_cell.length_a   1.000
_cell.length_b   1.000
_cell.length_c   1.000
_cell.angle_alpha   90.00
_cell.angle_beta   90.00
_cell.angle_gamma   90.00
#
_symmetry.space_group_name_H-M   'P 1'
#
loop_
_entity.id
_entity.type
_entity.pdbx_description
1 polymer ?
#
loop_
_entity_poly.entity_id
_entity_poly.type
_entity_poly.pdbx_seq_one_letter_code
_entity_poly.pdbx_strand_id
1 'polypeptide(L)'
;MTTHPPQDDSRPADAAPPARDGGSGALRWATAATLIGAFLVFHSLDASSDETAVGAPTPPPAATAAAAPSADPVVTMHPIPGLPRSEPTKISIPTIGVNAPFTPLSMDSSGVLQPPPDTNRNLAGWYKDGVTPGQLGNAIVAGHVDTTTGPAVFYLLSYLKKGDPIDITRSDGTIASFKVDEVNTFSKGNFPDQRVYGDTPDAELRIITCGGTFDRKKRDYESNVVAFAHLASSRNA
;
A
#
# COMPACT_ATOMS: atom_id res chain seq x y z
N MET A 1 -10.09 -22.64 68.62
CA MET A 1 -8.95 -23.29 69.29
C MET A 1 -8.11 -23.94 68.21
N THR A 2 -6.91 -23.39 68.05
CA THR A 2 -5.92 -23.63 67.00
C THR A 2 -5.01 -24.78 67.42
N THR A 3 -4.86 -25.80 66.59
CA THR A 3 -3.77 -26.77 66.70
C THR A 3 -3.29 -27.14 65.30
N HIS A 4 -2.17 -26.55 64.91
CA HIS A 4 -1.41 -26.85 63.70
C HIS A 4 -0.31 -27.87 64.06
N PRO A 5 -0.16 -28.99 63.33
CA PRO A 5 0.87 -29.99 63.60
C PRO A 5 2.26 -29.57 63.08
N PRO A 6 3.35 -30.16 63.60
CA PRO A 6 4.73 -29.77 63.29
C PRO A 6 5.18 -30.26 61.91
N GLN A 7 6.00 -29.45 61.22
CA GLN A 7 6.68 -29.85 59.99
C GLN A 7 7.99 -30.56 60.30
N ASP A 8 8.22 -31.66 59.59
CA ASP A 8 9.35 -32.57 59.70
C ASP A 8 10.48 -32.13 58.74
N ASP A 9 11.63 -31.80 59.32
CA ASP A 9 12.88 -31.52 58.63
C ASP A 9 13.57 -32.85 58.27
N SER A 10 13.56 -33.23 56.99
CA SER A 10 14.41 -34.30 56.48
C SER A 10 14.71 -34.12 55.00
N ARG A 11 15.89 -33.57 54.70
CA ARG A 11 16.54 -33.62 53.39
C ARG A 11 17.80 -34.47 53.49
N PRO A 12 17.94 -35.49 52.63
CA PRO A 12 19.26 -35.88 52.16
C PRO A 12 19.41 -35.70 50.66
N ALA A 13 20.67 -35.55 50.28
CA ALA A 13 21.21 -35.17 48.99
C ALA A 13 20.79 -36.06 47.82
N ASP A 14 20.67 -35.45 46.65
CA ASP A 14 20.65 -36.18 45.38
C ASP A 14 21.78 -35.71 44.46
N ALA A 15 22.28 -36.72 43.76
CA ALA A 15 23.58 -36.84 43.16
C ALA A 15 23.76 -36.10 41.82
N ALA A 16 25.03 -36.04 41.41
CA ALA A 16 25.54 -35.48 40.16
C ALA A 16 24.87 -36.02 38.87
N PRO A 17 24.87 -35.23 37.78
CA PRO A 17 24.30 -35.65 36.49
C PRO A 17 25.23 -36.63 35.74
N PRO A 18 24.69 -37.67 35.07
CA PRO A 18 25.48 -38.46 34.14
C PRO A 18 25.66 -37.78 32.79
N ALA A 19 26.75 -38.20 32.15
CA ALA A 19 27.43 -37.60 31.02
C ALA A 19 26.66 -37.62 29.69
N ARG A 20 27.09 -36.68 28.83
CA ARG A 20 26.85 -36.66 27.39
C ARG A 20 27.77 -37.67 26.70
N ASP A 21 27.19 -38.48 25.84
CA ASP A 21 27.76 -39.10 24.63
C ASP A 21 26.53 -39.49 23.79
N GLY A 22 26.45 -39.40 22.46
CA GLY A 22 27.40 -39.26 21.38
C GLY A 22 26.65 -39.86 20.18
N GLY A 23 26.46 -39.11 19.10
CA GLY A 23 25.55 -39.53 18.03
C GLY A 23 25.80 -38.79 16.72
N SER A 24 26.89 -39.20 16.07
CA SER A 24 27.26 -38.89 14.70
C SER A 24 26.11 -39.11 13.70
N GLY A 25 25.72 -38.05 13.01
CA GLY A 25 24.79 -38.07 11.88
C GLY A 25 25.20 -37.03 10.87
N ALA A 26 26.18 -37.37 10.04
CA ALA A 26 26.54 -36.61 8.86
C ALA A 26 25.34 -36.56 7.90
N LEU A 27 24.89 -35.37 7.53
CA LEU A 27 24.24 -35.19 6.23
C LEU A 27 24.52 -33.79 5.68
N ARG A 28 25.70 -33.70 5.04
CA ARG A 28 25.97 -32.70 4.02
C ARG A 28 25.05 -32.98 2.84
N TRP A 29 24.14 -32.06 2.54
CA TRP A 29 23.64 -31.90 1.17
C TRP A 29 24.30 -30.68 0.57
N ALA A 30 25.22 -30.95 -0.35
CA ALA A 30 25.78 -29.96 -1.24
C ALA A 30 24.84 -29.72 -2.43
N THR A 31 25.17 -28.67 -3.18
CA THR A 31 24.84 -28.35 -4.58
C THR A 31 23.47 -27.74 -4.93
N ALA A 32 23.47 -26.40 -5.01
CA ALA A 32 23.31 -25.57 -6.20
C ALA A 32 22.58 -26.12 -7.45
N ALA A 33 21.65 -25.31 -7.99
CA ALA A 33 21.17 -25.23 -9.40
C ALA A 33 19.77 -24.54 -9.41
N THR A 34 19.33 -23.62 -10.28
CA THR A 34 19.90 -22.83 -11.38
C THR A 34 18.92 -21.69 -11.70
N LEU A 35 19.47 -20.63 -12.31
CA LEU A 35 18.89 -19.48 -13.01
C LEU A 35 17.56 -19.69 -13.78
N ILE A 36 16.66 -18.70 -13.74
CA ILE A 36 15.74 -18.27 -14.83
C ILE A 36 15.40 -16.79 -14.59
N GLY A 37 15.53 -15.82 -15.49
CA GLY A 37 15.98 -15.82 -16.87
C GLY A 37 15.93 -14.36 -17.38
N ALA A 38 17.10 -13.81 -17.69
CA ALA A 38 17.22 -12.63 -18.53
C ALA A 38 17.04 -13.05 -19.99
N PHE A 39 16.02 -12.50 -20.65
CA PHE A 39 15.82 -12.50 -22.10
C PHE A 39 14.79 -11.37 -22.35
N LEU A 40 15.10 -10.24 -22.96
CA LEU A 40 15.41 -10.07 -24.38
C LEU A 40 15.97 -8.65 -24.61
N VAL A 41 17.25 -8.52 -24.96
CA VAL A 41 17.72 -7.38 -25.76
C VAL A 41 18.41 -7.99 -26.98
N PHE A 42 17.65 -8.09 -28.06
CA PHE A 42 18.15 -8.45 -29.37
C PHE A 42 18.52 -7.18 -30.15
N HIS A 43 19.70 -7.25 -30.76
CA HIS A 43 20.15 -6.56 -31.97
C HIS A 43 20.32 -5.04 -31.96
N SER A 44 21.58 -4.59 -31.84
CA SER A 44 22.36 -4.23 -33.04
C SER A 44 23.78 -3.78 -32.67
N LEU A 45 24.77 -4.59 -33.06
CA LEU A 45 26.12 -4.15 -33.36
C LEU A 45 26.56 -4.90 -34.61
N ASP A 46 26.82 -4.14 -35.67
CA ASP A 46 28.05 -4.21 -36.48
C ASP A 46 28.00 -2.96 -37.37
N ALA A 47 28.95 -2.03 -37.18
CA ALA A 47 30.22 -1.94 -37.92
C ALA A 47 29.96 -1.55 -39.39
N SER A 48 30.67 -0.60 -40.00
CA SER A 48 32.01 -0.13 -39.75
C SER A 48 32.29 1.13 -40.59
N SER A 49 33.21 1.95 -40.08
CA SER A 49 34.29 2.64 -40.78
C SER A 49 34.04 3.71 -41.87
N ASP A 50 34.63 4.86 -41.56
CA ASP A 50 35.57 5.67 -42.36
C ASP A 50 35.11 6.81 -43.30
N GLU A 51 35.66 7.98 -42.93
CA GLU A 51 36.49 8.88 -43.73
C GLU A 51 35.89 9.65 -44.94
N THR A 52 35.68 10.94 -44.67
CA THR A 52 36.00 12.13 -45.48
C THR A 52 36.05 12.01 -47.02
N ALA A 53 35.11 12.67 -47.72
CA ALA A 53 35.40 13.42 -48.95
C ALA A 53 34.24 14.33 -49.39
N VAL A 54 34.63 15.46 -49.97
CA VAL A 54 33.89 16.64 -50.43
C VAL A 54 32.95 16.37 -51.61
N GLY A 55 31.78 17.02 -51.64
CA GLY A 55 30.98 17.19 -52.87
C GLY A 55 29.53 17.64 -52.64
N ALA A 56 29.23 18.92 -52.87
CA ALA A 56 27.86 19.45 -53.04
C ALA A 56 27.32 19.06 -54.44
N PRO A 57 25.99 18.89 -54.66
CA PRO A 57 25.11 20.07 -54.85
C PRO A 57 23.62 19.95 -54.38
N THR A 58 23.10 21.09 -53.93
CA THR A 58 21.74 21.68 -53.95
C THR A 58 20.46 20.81 -53.80
N PRO A 59 19.61 21.05 -52.77
CA PRO A 59 18.20 20.66 -52.75
C PRO A 59 17.24 21.79 -53.24
N PRO A 60 16.03 21.46 -53.76
CA PRO A 60 15.01 22.41 -54.21
C PRO A 60 14.28 23.13 -53.05
N PRO A 61 13.55 24.23 -53.30
CA PRO A 61 13.14 25.17 -52.25
C PRO A 61 12.12 24.58 -51.27
N ALA A 62 12.40 24.73 -49.98
CA ALA A 62 11.49 24.42 -48.89
C ALA A 62 10.33 25.43 -48.87
N ALA A 63 9.10 24.95 -49.09
CA ALA A 63 7.89 25.66 -48.72
C ALA A 63 7.63 25.45 -47.23
N THR A 64 7.91 26.47 -46.43
CA THR A 64 7.57 26.51 -45.00
C THR A 64 6.06 26.66 -44.84
N ALA A 65 5.35 25.55 -44.63
CA ALA A 65 4.02 25.59 -44.03
C ALA A 65 4.18 25.42 -42.52
N ALA A 66 4.14 26.54 -41.79
CA ALA A 66 4.09 26.55 -40.33
C ALA A 66 2.75 25.93 -39.88
N ALA A 67 2.78 24.69 -39.40
CA ALA A 67 1.67 24.11 -38.68
C ALA A 67 1.53 24.84 -37.34
N ALA A 68 0.42 25.54 -37.14
CA ALA A 68 0.06 26.09 -35.84
C ALA A 68 -0.13 24.94 -34.83
N PRO A 69 0.31 25.09 -33.57
CA PRO A 69 0.07 24.08 -32.55
C PRO A 69 -1.43 24.03 -32.26
N SER A 70 -2.05 22.89 -32.52
CA SER A 70 -3.39 22.59 -32.00
C SER A 70 -3.31 22.62 -30.49
N ALA A 71 -3.95 23.61 -29.87
CA ALA A 71 -4.12 23.64 -28.43
C ALA A 71 -4.99 22.45 -28.01
N ASP A 72 -4.42 21.56 -27.20
CA ASP A 72 -5.18 20.47 -26.58
C ASP A 72 -6.37 21.06 -25.82
N PRO A 73 -7.56 20.45 -25.90
CA PRO A 73 -8.73 20.93 -25.18
C PRO A 73 -8.43 20.87 -23.68
N VAL A 74 -8.48 22.03 -23.02
CA VAL A 74 -8.44 22.13 -21.56
C VAL A 74 -9.71 21.46 -21.05
N VAL A 75 -9.60 20.23 -20.56
CA VAL A 75 -10.71 19.55 -19.88
C VAL A 75 -10.98 20.30 -18.58
N THR A 76 -12.00 21.14 -18.58
CA THR A 76 -12.54 21.75 -17.36
C THR A 76 -13.26 20.65 -16.57
N MET A 77 -12.57 20.12 -15.56
CA MET A 77 -13.15 19.15 -14.64
C MET A 77 -14.22 19.88 -13.81
N HIS A 78 -15.49 19.61 -14.09
CA HIS A 78 -16.58 20.14 -13.29
C HIS A 78 -16.56 19.47 -11.91
N PRO A 79 -16.72 20.22 -10.81
CA PRO A 79 -16.80 19.63 -9.48
C PRO A 79 -17.95 18.62 -9.45
N ILE A 80 -17.63 17.37 -9.14
CA ILE A 80 -18.66 16.34 -9.00
C ILE A 80 -19.33 16.59 -7.65
N PRO A 81 -20.67 16.78 -7.61
CA PRO A 81 -21.37 16.88 -6.35
C PRO A 81 -21.09 15.65 -5.48
N GLY A 82 -20.78 15.87 -4.20
CA GLY A 82 -20.67 14.77 -3.25
C GLY A 82 -21.97 13.97 -3.18
N LEU A 83 -21.84 12.71 -2.81
CA LEU A 83 -22.94 11.77 -2.68
C LEU A 83 -23.54 11.85 -1.27
N PRO A 84 -24.80 11.43 -1.05
CA PRO A 84 -25.37 11.28 0.29
C PRO A 84 -24.55 10.31 1.15
N ARG A 85 -24.77 10.29 2.47
CA ARG A 85 -24.15 9.30 3.37
C ARG A 85 -24.62 7.88 3.06
N SER A 86 -23.69 6.95 2.84
CA SER A 86 -23.94 5.49 2.88
C SER A 86 -22.63 4.76 3.17
N GLU A 87 -22.71 3.78 4.06
CA GLU A 87 -21.55 3.05 4.54
C GLU A 87 -20.87 2.24 3.43
N PRO A 88 -19.53 2.19 3.39
CA PRO A 88 -18.81 1.40 2.41
C PRO A 88 -18.87 -0.08 2.80
N THR A 89 -19.06 -0.95 1.81
CA THR A 89 -19.16 -2.41 2.00
C THR A 89 -17.98 -3.15 1.39
N LYS A 90 -17.43 -2.64 0.28
CA LYS A 90 -16.28 -3.25 -0.41
C LYS A 90 -15.41 -2.21 -1.09
N ILE A 91 -14.09 -2.42 -1.06
CA ILE A 91 -13.10 -1.67 -1.85
C ILE A 91 -12.51 -2.55 -2.94
N SER A 92 -12.35 -1.99 -4.14
CA SER A 92 -11.69 -2.63 -5.28
C SER A 92 -10.64 -1.70 -5.87
N ILE A 93 -9.40 -2.18 -6.00
CA ILE A 93 -8.28 -1.46 -6.64
C ILE A 93 -7.61 -2.44 -7.61
N PRO A 94 -8.11 -2.57 -8.85
CA PRO A 94 -7.68 -3.62 -9.77
C PRO A 94 -6.20 -3.60 -10.11
N THR A 95 -5.58 -2.42 -10.18
CA THR A 95 -4.17 -2.23 -10.57
C THR A 95 -3.19 -2.87 -9.59
N ILE A 96 -3.61 -3.10 -8.35
CA ILE A 96 -2.82 -3.75 -7.30
C ILE A 96 -3.51 -5.01 -6.73
N GLY A 97 -4.57 -5.50 -7.41
CA GLY A 97 -5.26 -6.73 -7.04
C GLY A 97 -6.09 -6.67 -5.75
N VAL A 98 -6.45 -5.47 -5.26
CA VAL A 98 -7.26 -5.33 -4.04
C VAL A 98 -8.72 -5.59 -4.36
N ASN A 99 -9.33 -6.49 -3.59
CA ASN A 99 -10.77 -6.70 -3.52
C ASN A 99 -11.11 -7.16 -2.09
N ALA A 100 -11.54 -6.21 -1.25
CA ALA A 100 -11.63 -6.43 0.19
C ALA A 100 -12.95 -5.90 0.78
N PRO A 101 -13.56 -6.60 1.74
CA PRO A 101 -14.65 -6.06 2.54
C PRO A 101 -14.17 -4.95 3.47
N PHE A 102 -15.11 -4.10 3.87
CA PHE A 102 -14.88 -3.08 4.89
C PHE A 102 -15.15 -3.57 6.32
N THR A 103 -14.44 -3.01 7.27
CA THR A 103 -14.75 -3.05 8.70
C THR A 103 -14.75 -1.62 9.26
N PRO A 104 -15.63 -1.27 10.21
CA PRO A 104 -15.61 0.05 10.82
C PRO A 104 -14.41 0.20 11.76
N LEU A 105 -13.72 1.34 11.65
CA LEU A 105 -12.65 1.76 12.55
C LEU A 105 -13.13 2.90 13.45
N SER A 106 -12.46 3.02 14.58
CA SER A 106 -12.69 4.08 15.56
C SER A 106 -11.37 4.51 16.16
N MET A 107 -11.35 5.71 16.71
CA MET A 107 -10.23 6.16 17.52
C MET A 107 -10.30 5.52 18.90
N ASP A 108 -9.14 5.27 19.50
CA ASP A 108 -9.06 4.93 20.92
C ASP A 108 -9.24 6.18 21.81
N SER A 109 -9.16 6.01 23.13
CA SER A 109 -9.29 7.12 24.09
C SER A 109 -8.19 8.18 23.97
N SER A 110 -7.10 7.90 23.26
CA SER A 110 -6.00 8.84 22.99
C SER A 110 -6.16 9.58 21.66
N GLY A 111 -7.25 9.33 20.92
CA GLY A 111 -7.52 9.96 19.62
C GLY A 111 -6.78 9.31 18.45
N VAL A 112 -6.23 8.10 18.64
CA VAL A 112 -5.49 7.40 17.59
C VAL A 112 -6.40 6.43 16.86
N LEU A 113 -6.49 6.56 15.54
CA LEU A 113 -7.25 5.64 14.68
C LEU A 113 -6.63 4.23 14.77
N GLN A 114 -7.42 3.27 15.25
CA GLN A 114 -6.96 1.90 15.35
C GLN A 114 -7.05 1.21 13.98
N PRO A 115 -6.02 0.44 13.56
CA PRO A 115 -6.09 -0.32 12.31
C PRO A 115 -7.09 -1.49 12.43
N PRO A 116 -7.48 -2.11 11.30
CA PRO A 116 -8.26 -3.35 11.31
C PRO A 116 -7.58 -4.47 12.12
N PRO A 117 -8.33 -5.49 12.58
CA PRO A 117 -7.72 -6.69 13.17
C PRO A 117 -6.69 -7.34 12.24
N ASP A 118 -5.52 -7.69 12.76
CA ASP A 118 -4.43 -8.33 12.02
C ASP A 118 -4.65 -9.83 11.76
N THR A 119 -5.69 -10.42 12.39
CA THR A 119 -6.12 -11.81 12.19
C THR A 119 -6.69 -12.07 10.80
N ASN A 120 -7.12 -11.03 10.08
CA ASN A 120 -7.60 -11.12 8.71
C ASN A 120 -6.82 -10.18 7.79
N ARG A 121 -6.04 -10.78 6.89
CA ARG A 121 -5.17 -10.08 5.93
C ARG A 121 -5.93 -9.31 4.85
N ASN A 122 -7.22 -9.62 4.60
CA ASN A 122 -8.03 -8.99 3.57
C ASN A 122 -9.14 -8.11 4.17
N LEU A 123 -8.78 -7.15 5.02
CA LEU A 123 -9.73 -6.16 5.58
C LEU A 123 -9.25 -4.75 5.32
N ALA A 124 -10.10 -3.95 4.68
CA ALA A 124 -9.98 -2.50 4.69
C ALA A 124 -10.82 -1.93 5.83
N GLY A 125 -10.26 -1.02 6.61
CA GLY A 125 -10.99 -0.32 7.66
C GLY A 125 -11.36 1.08 7.22
N TRP A 126 -12.59 1.53 7.52
CA TRP A 126 -13.02 2.91 7.29
C TRP A 126 -13.29 3.62 8.62
N TYR A 127 -12.80 4.85 8.78
CA TYR A 127 -13.07 5.64 9.99
C TYR A 127 -14.54 6.08 10.04
N LYS A 128 -15.32 5.39 10.88
CA LYS A 128 -16.80 5.44 10.83
C LYS A 128 -17.42 6.75 11.31
N ASP A 129 -16.69 7.46 12.17
CA ASP A 129 -17.13 8.73 12.78
C ASP A 129 -16.86 9.93 11.85
N GLY A 130 -16.17 9.70 10.73
CA GLY A 130 -15.99 10.67 9.65
C GLY A 130 -17.05 10.58 8.55
N VAL A 131 -16.73 11.16 7.39
CA VAL A 131 -17.56 11.09 6.18
C VAL A 131 -17.39 9.73 5.50
N THR A 132 -18.46 9.24 4.85
CA THR A 132 -18.39 8.00 4.06
C THR A 132 -17.74 8.27 2.71
N PRO A 133 -17.01 7.32 2.11
CA PRO A 133 -16.43 7.51 0.79
C PRO A 133 -17.48 7.94 -0.24
N GLY A 134 -17.31 9.15 -0.78
CA GLY A 134 -18.17 9.76 -1.78
C GLY A 134 -18.94 10.98 -1.28
N GLN A 135 -19.10 11.14 0.04
CA GLN A 135 -19.57 12.41 0.63
C GLN A 135 -18.52 13.50 0.44
N LEU A 136 -18.96 14.77 0.44
CA LEU A 136 -18.02 15.91 0.55
C LEU A 136 -17.22 15.80 1.84
N GLY A 137 -15.93 16.12 1.78
CA GLY A 137 -14.98 15.90 2.85
C GLY A 137 -14.03 14.75 2.56
N ASN A 138 -13.23 14.43 3.57
CA ASN A 138 -12.12 13.49 3.46
C ASN A 138 -12.48 12.16 4.15
N ALA A 139 -12.69 11.11 3.36
CA ALA A 139 -12.92 9.76 3.89
C ALA A 139 -11.58 9.05 4.15
N ILE A 140 -11.39 8.54 5.37
CA ILE A 140 -10.16 7.84 5.78
C ILE A 140 -10.36 6.33 5.75
N VAL A 141 -9.49 5.65 5.01
CA VAL A 141 -9.40 4.20 4.93
C VAL A 141 -8.00 3.75 5.36
N ALA A 142 -7.92 2.74 6.22
CA ALA A 142 -6.67 2.19 6.70
C ALA A 142 -6.65 0.66 6.59
N GLY A 143 -5.48 0.08 6.39
CA GLY A 143 -5.30 -1.36 6.33
C GLY A 143 -3.84 -1.76 6.46
N HIS A 144 -3.63 -3.02 6.82
CA HIS A 144 -2.28 -3.54 7.02
C HIS A 144 -1.50 -3.65 5.71
N VAL A 145 -0.19 -3.42 5.81
CA VAL A 145 0.77 -3.71 4.72
C VAL A 145 1.10 -5.20 4.73
N ASP A 146 1.32 -5.78 5.91
CA ASP A 146 1.50 -7.21 6.15
C ASP A 146 1.03 -7.59 7.56
N THR A 147 0.98 -8.89 7.82
CA THR A 147 0.77 -9.45 9.14
C THR A 147 1.83 -10.52 9.40
N THR A 148 1.81 -11.13 10.59
CA THR A 148 2.70 -12.25 10.94
C THR A 148 2.60 -13.45 9.99
N THR A 149 1.54 -13.53 9.18
CA THR A 149 1.32 -14.62 8.21
C THR A 149 1.61 -14.22 6.75
N GLY A 150 1.97 -12.95 6.49
CA GLY A 150 2.41 -12.46 5.18
C GLY A 150 1.72 -11.17 4.71
N PRO A 151 1.88 -10.78 3.43
CA PRO A 151 1.30 -9.57 2.82
C PRO A 151 -0.20 -9.39 3.07
N ALA A 152 -0.65 -8.18 3.38
CA ALA A 152 -2.05 -7.86 3.67
C ALA A 152 -2.67 -6.95 2.59
N VAL A 153 -3.89 -6.47 2.85
CA VAL A 153 -4.76 -5.79 1.87
C VAL A 153 -4.07 -4.65 1.12
N PHE A 154 -3.19 -3.89 1.77
CA PHE A 154 -2.54 -2.72 1.16
C PHE A 154 -1.03 -2.91 0.98
N TYR A 155 -0.55 -4.16 0.92
CA TYR A 155 0.86 -4.49 0.68
C TYR A 155 1.46 -3.74 -0.52
N LEU A 156 0.69 -3.61 -1.60
CA LEU A 156 1.12 -3.00 -2.86
C LEU A 156 0.66 -1.53 -3.03
N LEU A 157 0.19 -0.86 -1.97
CA LEU A 157 -0.37 0.48 -2.08
C LEU A 157 0.62 1.50 -2.68
N SER A 158 1.91 1.35 -2.38
CA SER A 158 2.98 2.21 -2.92
C SER A 158 3.20 2.10 -4.43
N TYR A 159 2.63 1.08 -5.07
CA TYR A 159 2.71 0.88 -6.52
C TYR A 159 1.60 1.57 -7.30
N LEU A 160 0.60 2.15 -6.61
CA LEU A 160 -0.43 2.93 -7.26
C LEU A 160 0.15 4.17 -7.95
N LYS A 161 -0.44 4.52 -9.08
CA LYS A 161 -0.06 5.67 -9.89
C LYS A 161 -1.24 6.62 -10.04
N LYS A 162 -0.92 7.88 -10.35
CA LYS A 162 -1.92 8.89 -10.70
C LYS A 162 -2.84 8.35 -11.81
N GLY A 163 -4.15 8.46 -11.61
CA GLY A 163 -5.18 7.98 -12.52
C GLY A 163 -5.64 6.53 -12.29
N ASP A 164 -4.98 5.78 -11.40
CA ASP A 164 -5.44 4.44 -11.05
C ASP A 164 -6.84 4.50 -10.42
N PRO A 165 -7.76 3.59 -10.83
CA PRO A 165 -9.12 3.57 -10.31
C PRO A 165 -9.20 2.92 -8.93
N ILE A 166 -9.99 3.52 -8.05
CA ILE A 166 -10.42 2.93 -6.78
C ILE A 166 -11.94 2.95 -6.76
N ASP A 167 -12.57 1.79 -6.65
CA ASP A 167 -14.03 1.67 -6.55
C ASP A 167 -14.45 1.31 -5.13
N ILE A 168 -15.41 2.05 -4.59
CA ILE A 168 -16.03 1.77 -3.29
C ILE A 168 -17.50 1.40 -3.51
N THR A 169 -17.84 0.13 -3.28
CA THR A 169 -19.24 -0.30 -3.20
C THR A 169 -19.83 0.16 -1.87
N ARG A 170 -21.04 0.72 -1.91
CA ARG A 170 -21.74 1.29 -0.75
C ARG A 170 -23.03 0.52 -0.47
N SER A 171 -23.57 0.68 0.75
CA SER A 171 -24.76 -0.05 1.20
C SER A 171 -26.06 0.38 0.50
N ASP A 172 -26.08 1.58 -0.08
CA ASP A 172 -27.18 2.11 -0.89
C ASP A 172 -27.22 1.54 -2.33
N GLY A 173 -26.31 0.61 -2.66
CA GLY A 173 -26.21 0.01 -4.00
C GLY A 173 -25.48 0.90 -5.01
N THR A 174 -24.86 2.00 -4.59
CA THR A 174 -24.00 2.81 -5.45
C THR A 174 -22.54 2.39 -5.35
N ILE A 175 -21.77 2.64 -6.42
CA ILE A 175 -20.33 2.57 -6.47
C ILE A 175 -19.78 3.99 -6.63
N ALA A 176 -19.02 4.45 -5.66
CA ALA A 176 -18.23 5.68 -5.75
C ALA A 176 -16.87 5.34 -6.39
N SER A 177 -16.57 5.97 -7.54
CA SER A 177 -15.38 5.70 -8.33
C SER A 177 -14.40 6.86 -8.15
N PHE A 178 -13.23 6.57 -7.59
CA PHE A 178 -12.19 7.54 -7.31
C PHE A 178 -11.01 7.38 -8.27
N LYS A 179 -10.23 8.45 -8.42
CA LYS A 179 -8.96 8.44 -9.15
C LYS A 179 -7.84 8.87 -8.24
N VAL A 180 -6.78 8.07 -8.21
CA VAL A 180 -5.56 8.41 -7.47
C VAL A 180 -4.96 9.68 -8.05
N ASP A 181 -4.64 10.64 -7.18
CA ASP A 181 -3.94 11.87 -7.52
C ASP A 181 -2.43 11.71 -7.36
N GLU A 182 -2.03 11.12 -6.23
CA GLU A 182 -0.65 10.89 -5.85
C GLU A 182 -0.56 9.83 -4.76
N VAL A 183 0.64 9.28 -4.58
CA VAL A 183 0.97 8.36 -3.48
C VAL A 183 2.26 8.86 -2.85
N ASN A 184 2.22 9.16 -1.56
CA ASN A 184 3.36 9.70 -0.83
C ASN A 184 3.70 8.80 0.37
N THR A 185 4.99 8.72 0.69
CA THR A 185 5.48 8.04 1.89
C THR A 185 5.95 9.10 2.89
N PHE A 186 5.41 9.05 4.11
CA PHE A 186 5.73 9.99 5.18
C PHE A 186 6.32 9.26 6.37
N SER A 187 7.45 9.73 6.89
CA SER A 187 7.97 9.22 8.17
C SER A 187 6.97 9.50 9.28
N LYS A 188 6.81 8.55 10.21
CA LYS A 188 5.94 8.72 11.39
C LYS A 188 6.39 9.86 12.30
N GLY A 189 7.68 10.22 12.30
CA GLY A 189 8.21 11.33 13.10
C GLY A 189 7.90 12.71 12.54
N ASN A 190 7.43 12.80 11.29
CA ASN A 190 7.08 14.05 10.61
C ASN A 190 5.84 13.84 9.73
N PHE A 191 4.83 13.18 10.29
CA PHE A 191 3.61 12.84 9.55
C PHE A 191 2.75 14.11 9.37
N PRO A 192 2.32 14.47 8.14
CA PRO A 192 1.60 15.70 7.91
C PRO A 192 0.10 15.54 8.21
N ASP A 193 -0.26 15.48 9.50
CA ASP A 193 -1.62 15.20 9.97
C ASP A 193 -2.68 16.08 9.31
N GLN A 194 -2.44 17.40 9.21
CA GLN A 194 -3.41 18.31 8.59
C GLN A 194 -3.67 17.98 7.11
N ARG A 195 -2.67 17.52 6.37
CA ARG A 195 -2.81 17.17 4.94
C ARG A 195 -3.54 15.83 4.77
N VAL A 196 -3.32 14.90 5.70
CA VAL A 196 -3.86 13.54 5.60
C VAL A 196 -5.26 13.44 6.21
N TYR A 197 -5.48 14.03 7.39
CA TYR A 197 -6.72 13.90 8.14
C TYR A 197 -7.60 15.15 8.12
N GLY A 198 -7.07 16.30 7.67
CA GLY A 198 -7.85 17.53 7.59
C GLY A 198 -9.02 17.42 6.63
N ASP A 199 -10.03 18.26 6.89
CA ASP A 199 -11.22 18.37 6.04
C ASP A 199 -10.89 18.97 4.67
N THR A 200 -11.67 18.57 3.68
CA THR A 200 -11.57 19.03 2.28
C THR A 200 -12.93 19.52 1.81
N PRO A 201 -12.99 20.54 0.93
CA PRO A 201 -14.26 20.99 0.36
C PRO A 201 -14.86 19.99 -0.63
N ASP A 202 -14.01 19.15 -1.24
CA ASP A 202 -14.37 18.15 -2.24
C ASP A 202 -14.51 16.75 -1.62
N ALA A 203 -15.14 15.83 -2.36
CA ALA A 203 -15.25 14.42 -1.97
C ALA A 203 -13.93 13.69 -2.23
N GLU A 204 -13.12 13.55 -1.18
CA GLU A 204 -11.78 12.97 -1.24
C GLU A 204 -11.68 11.67 -0.44
N LEU A 205 -10.66 10.88 -0.78
CA LEU A 205 -10.33 9.61 -0.16
C LEU A 205 -8.83 9.58 0.19
N ARG A 206 -8.53 9.07 1.39
CA ARG A 206 -7.17 8.75 1.83
C ARG A 206 -7.09 7.30 2.19
N ILE A 207 -6.19 6.57 1.53
CA ILE A 207 -5.89 5.18 1.88
C ILE A 207 -4.52 5.15 2.53
N ILE A 208 -4.45 4.62 3.74
CA ILE A 208 -3.25 4.66 4.59
C ILE A 208 -2.83 3.23 4.92
N THR A 209 -1.53 2.96 4.78
CA THR A 209 -0.91 1.74 5.28
C THR A 209 0.48 2.01 5.84
N CYS A 210 1.01 1.07 6.61
CA CYS A 210 2.39 1.13 7.10
C CYS A 210 3.39 0.97 5.93
N GLY A 211 4.57 1.58 6.03
CA GLY A 211 5.60 1.44 5.01
C GLY A 211 6.98 1.91 5.45
N GLY A 212 7.91 1.96 4.50
CA GLY A 212 9.33 2.20 4.79
C GLY A 212 9.99 1.00 5.47
N THR A 213 11.12 1.25 6.14
CA THR A 213 11.88 0.20 6.82
C THR A 213 11.13 -0.30 8.05
N PHE A 214 11.18 -1.62 8.28
CA PHE A 214 10.68 -2.23 9.52
C PHE A 214 11.75 -2.18 10.63
N ASP A 215 11.47 -1.45 11.69
CA ASP A 215 12.28 -1.42 12.91
C ASP A 215 11.97 -2.67 13.76
N ARG A 216 12.87 -3.66 13.72
CA ARG A 216 12.71 -4.92 14.47
C ARG A 216 12.70 -4.73 15.99
N LYS A 217 13.31 -3.68 16.51
CA LYS A 217 13.35 -3.42 17.96
C LYS A 217 12.02 -2.85 18.44
N LYS A 218 11.43 -1.93 17.67
CA LYS A 218 10.11 -1.35 17.96
C LYS A 218 8.95 -2.22 17.45
N ARG A 219 9.26 -3.20 16.60
CA ARG A 219 8.28 -4.03 15.88
C ARG A 219 7.29 -3.19 15.08
N ASP A 220 7.79 -2.13 14.46
CA ASP A 220 6.96 -1.17 13.75
C ASP A 220 7.65 -0.66 12.49
N TYR A 221 6.84 -0.21 11.53
CA TYR A 221 7.28 0.48 10.33
C TYR A 221 7.60 1.93 10.62
N GLU A 222 8.68 2.46 10.05
CA GLU A 222 9.12 3.83 10.31
C GLU A 222 8.31 4.91 9.57
N SER A 223 7.49 4.50 8.59
CA SER A 223 6.71 5.40 7.73
C SER A 223 5.29 4.88 7.51
N ASN A 224 4.48 5.74 6.91
CA ASN A 224 3.17 5.40 6.35
C ASN A 224 3.16 5.75 4.87
N VAL A 225 2.51 4.92 4.06
CA VAL A 225 2.18 5.22 2.66
C VAL A 225 0.75 5.73 2.63
N VAL A 226 0.54 6.86 1.96
CA VAL A 226 -0.77 7.49 1.82
C VAL A 226 -1.06 7.69 0.33
N ALA A 227 -2.13 7.06 -0.15
CA ALA A 227 -2.71 7.36 -1.45
C ALA A 227 -3.79 8.43 -1.29
N PHE A 228 -3.68 9.48 -2.11
CA PHE A 228 -4.62 10.59 -2.21
C PHE A 228 -5.48 10.37 -3.45
N ALA A 229 -6.78 10.53 -3.33
CA ALA A 229 -7.70 10.37 -4.45
C ALA A 229 -8.93 11.28 -4.32
N HIS A 230 -9.50 11.66 -5.45
CA HIS A 230 -10.76 12.41 -5.53
C HIS A 230 -11.86 11.58 -6.20
N LEU A 231 -13.11 11.89 -5.86
CA LEU A 231 -14.27 11.30 -6.50
C LEU A 231 -14.32 11.72 -7.98
N ALA A 232 -14.34 10.73 -8.88
CA ALA A 232 -14.33 10.94 -10.33
C ALA A 232 -15.65 10.56 -11.00
N SER A 233 -16.47 9.71 -10.39
CA SER A 233 -17.85 9.43 -10.82
C SER A 233 -18.59 8.55 -9.81
N SER A 234 -19.89 8.34 -10.02
CA SER A 234 -20.66 7.32 -9.34
C SER A 234 -21.58 6.57 -10.30
N ARG A 235 -21.93 5.33 -9.94
CA ARG A 235 -22.82 4.45 -10.71
C ARG A 235 -23.59 3.52 -9.79
N ASN A 236 -24.66 2.89 -10.27
CA ASN A 236 -25.28 1.78 -9.55
C ASN A 236 -24.40 0.52 -9.67
N ALA A 237 -24.37 -0.28 -8.60
CA ALA A 237 -23.60 -1.51 -8.49
C ALA A 237 -24.18 -2.66 -9.32
#